data_AF-A0A926KVB5-F1
#
_entry.id   AF-A0A926KVB5-F1
#
_cell.length_a   1.000
_cell.length_b   1.000
_cell.length_c   1.000
_cell.angle_alpha   90.00
_cell.angle_beta   90.00
_cell.angle_gamma   90.00
#
_symmetry.space_group_name_H-M   'P 1'
#
loop_
_entity.id
_entity.type
_entity.pdbx_description
1 polymer ?
#
loop_
_entity_poly.entity_id
_entity_poly.type
_entity_poly.pdbx_seq_one_letter_code
_entity_poly.pdbx_strand_id
1 'polypeptide(L)'
;MNFSKVQQAGTIVSLKDSNDNTIATFAPIKPYQNVVISSPKLKKDASYTLYTGGTSTGNATDGFYHGGANQGGAKLISFQITDMITWLNESGKTTSGNSGSSGKPMRR
;
A
#
# COMPACT_ATOMS: atom_id res chain seq x y z
N MET A 1 -3.99 -1.53 2.93
CA MET A 1 -4.41 -0.36 2.11
C MET A 1 -5.76 -0.67 1.49
N ASN A 2 -6.76 0.17 1.75
CA ASN A 2 -8.08 0.13 1.11
C ASN A 2 -8.23 1.34 0.19
N PHE A 3 -8.48 1.10 -1.09
CA PHE A 3 -8.72 2.14 -2.09
C PHE A 3 -10.21 2.50 -2.10
N SER A 4 -10.53 3.79 -2.29
CA SER A 4 -11.93 4.23 -2.37
C SER A 4 -12.64 3.71 -3.62
N LYS A 5 -11.87 3.44 -4.68
CA LYS A 5 -12.32 2.87 -5.95
C LYS A 5 -11.51 1.63 -6.32
N VAL A 6 -12.15 0.72 -7.05
CA VAL A 6 -11.47 -0.46 -7.62
C VAL A 6 -10.36 0.01 -8.57
N GLN A 7 -9.16 -0.48 -8.32
CA GLN A 7 -7.99 -0.30 -9.18
C GLN A 7 -8.01 -1.36 -10.28
N GLN A 8 -7.58 -0.99 -11.48
CA GLN A 8 -7.56 -1.89 -12.63
C GLN A 8 -6.47 -2.95 -12.48
N ALA A 9 -6.66 -4.08 -13.16
CA ALA A 9 -5.59 -5.07 -13.30
C ALA A 9 -4.34 -4.43 -13.92
N GLY A 10 -3.16 -4.83 -13.47
CA GLY A 10 -1.88 -4.32 -13.92
C GLY A 10 -1.42 -3.03 -13.21
N THR A 11 -2.25 -2.38 -12.39
CA THR A 11 -1.80 -1.23 -11.60
C THR A 11 -0.77 -1.69 -10.55
N ILE A 12 0.47 -1.24 -10.71
CA ILE A 12 1.57 -1.58 -9.79
C ILE A 12 1.37 -0.90 -8.45
N VAL A 13 1.63 -1.62 -7.37
CA VAL A 13 1.75 -1.12 -6.01
C VAL A 13 3.14 -1.44 -5.52
N SER A 14 3.88 -0.42 -5.07
CA SER A 14 5.23 -0.56 -4.55
C SER A 14 5.35 0.02 -3.16
N LEU A 15 5.94 -0.74 -2.24
CA LEU A 15 6.25 -0.31 -0.89
C LEU A 15 7.76 -0.10 -0.75
N LYS A 16 8.17 1.11 -0.37
CA LYS A 16 9.57 1.45 -0.12
C LYS A 16 9.78 1.87 1.33
N ASP A 17 10.97 1.65 1.85
CA ASP A 17 11.40 2.20 3.15
C ASP A 17 11.88 3.65 3.02
N SER A 18 12.32 4.24 4.14
CA SER A 18 12.87 5.60 4.19
C SER A 18 14.20 5.78 3.44
N ASN A 19 14.87 4.68 3.07
CA ASN A 19 16.14 4.67 2.36
C ASN A 19 15.94 4.36 0.86
N ASP A 20 14.71 4.49 0.36
CA ASP A 20 14.31 4.14 -1.01
C ASP A 20 14.48 2.66 -1.40
N ASN A 21 14.70 1.77 -0.43
CA ASN A 21 14.77 0.34 -0.69
C ASN A 21 13.37 -0.21 -0.94
N THR A 22 13.22 -0.96 -2.04
CA THR A 22 11.95 -1.62 -2.36
C THR A 22 11.76 -2.84 -1.46
N ILE A 23 10.72 -2.79 -0.63
CA ILE A 23 10.33 -3.89 0.25
C ILE A 23 9.48 -4.90 -0.50
N ALA A 24 8.50 -4.41 -1.27
CA ALA A 24 7.59 -5.23 -2.05
C ALA A 24 7.07 -4.44 -3.26
N THR A 25 6.95 -5.09 -4.41
CA THR A 25 6.31 -4.55 -5.61
C THR A 25 5.39 -5.60 -6.18
N PHE A 26 4.15 -5.21 -6.48
CA PHE A 26 3.12 -6.12 -6.94
C PHE A 26 2.25 -5.46 -8.02
N ALA A 27 2.06 -6.10 -9.16
CA ALA A 27 1.03 -5.81 -10.15
C ALA A 27 -0.05 -6.90 -10.10
N PRO A 28 -1.21 -6.63 -9.47
CA PRO A 28 -2.34 -7.54 -9.49
C PRO A 28 -2.78 -7.87 -10.92
N ILE A 29 -2.95 -9.15 -11.23
CA ILE A 29 -3.46 -9.62 -12.54
C ILE A 29 -4.98 -9.40 -12.66
N LYS A 30 -5.66 -9.13 -11.54
CA LYS A 30 -7.10 -8.86 -11.46
C LYS A 30 -7.37 -7.51 -10.82
N PRO A 31 -8.53 -6.87 -11.12
CA PRO A 31 -8.94 -5.65 -10.44
C PRO A 31 -8.99 -5.87 -8.92
N TYR A 32 -8.57 -4.87 -8.16
CA TYR A 32 -8.41 -4.98 -6.72
C TYR A 32 -8.82 -3.68 -6.02
N GLN A 33 -9.26 -3.79 -4.78
CA GLN A 33 -9.58 -2.64 -3.92
C GLN A 33 -8.79 -2.67 -2.62
N ASN A 34 -8.30 -3.84 -2.22
CA ASN A 34 -7.58 -4.05 -0.99
C ASN A 34 -6.21 -4.65 -1.28
N VAL A 35 -5.19 -4.11 -0.61
CA VAL A 35 -3.83 -4.65 -0.64
C VAL A 35 -3.36 -4.89 0.79
N VAL A 36 -2.93 -6.12 1.04
CA VAL A 36 -2.36 -6.58 2.30
C VAL A 36 -0.92 -6.97 2.02
N ILE A 37 0.02 -6.40 2.76
CA ILE A 37 1.45 -6.67 2.62
C ILE A 37 1.94 -7.20 3.97
N SER A 38 2.50 -8.40 3.95
CA SER A 38 3.21 -8.97 5.09
C SER A 38 4.61 -9.36 4.64
N SER A 39 5.62 -8.90 5.36
CA SER A 39 7.02 -9.17 5.02
C SER A 39 7.89 -9.11 6.27
N PRO A 40 8.88 -10.02 6.42
CA PRO A 40 9.81 -9.99 7.54
C PRO A 40 10.72 -8.75 7.53
N LYS A 41 10.78 -8.01 6.42
CA LYS A 41 11.53 -6.76 6.31
C LYS A 41 10.80 -5.55 6.93
N LEU A 42 9.53 -5.70 7.29
CA LEU A 42 8.76 -4.64 7.95
C LEU A 42 9.15 -4.56 9.42
N LYS A 43 9.48 -3.36 9.89
CA LYS A 43 9.93 -3.07 11.24
C LYS A 43 8.99 -2.10 11.92
N LYS A 44 8.77 -2.32 13.22
CA LYS A 44 8.10 -1.35 14.08
C LYS A 44 8.93 -0.07 14.16
N ASP A 45 8.23 1.06 14.26
CA ASP A 45 8.75 2.42 14.31
C ASP A 45 9.52 2.87 13.06
N ALA A 46 9.46 2.09 11.97
CA ALA A 46 10.04 2.46 10.68
C ALA A 46 9.01 3.12 9.75
N SER A 47 9.49 4.06 8.94
CA SER A 47 8.69 4.79 7.94
C SER A 47 8.73 4.11 6.58
N TYR A 48 7.57 4.02 5.96
CA TYR A 48 7.39 3.44 4.64
C TYR A 48 6.53 4.34 3.76
N THR A 49 6.78 4.27 2.46
CA THR A 49 6.01 4.99 1.46
C THR A 49 5.40 4.00 0.47
N LEU A 50 4.08 4.09 0.30
CA LEU A 50 3.36 3.34 -0.70
C LEU A 50 3.25 4.19 -1.98
N TYR A 51 3.64 3.57 -3.09
CA TYR A 51 3.54 4.12 -4.43
C TYR A 51 2.53 3.30 -5.22
N THR A 52 1.81 3.96 -6.12
CA THR A 52 0.88 3.31 -7.06
C THR A 52 1.16 3.74 -8.49
N GLY A 53 0.83 2.87 -9.44
CA GLY A 53 1.12 3.05 -10.86
C GLY A 53 2.60 2.89 -11.19
N GLY A 54 3.01 3.46 -12.31
CA GLY A 54 4.36 3.31 -12.86
C GLY A 54 4.57 1.95 -13.54
N THR A 55 5.84 1.63 -13.79
CA THR A 55 6.28 0.37 -14.38
C THR A 55 7.41 -0.22 -13.54
N SER A 56 7.54 -1.54 -13.54
CA SER A 56 8.66 -2.23 -12.91
C SER A 56 9.41 -3.02 -13.96
N THR A 57 10.74 -2.95 -13.93
CA THR A 57 11.61 -3.71 -14.85
C THR A 57 11.90 -5.12 -14.35
N GLY A 58 11.41 -5.49 -13.16
CA GLY A 58 11.63 -6.81 -12.58
C GLY A 58 10.83 -7.89 -13.28
N ASN A 59 11.18 -9.15 -13.00
CA ASN A 59 10.37 -10.29 -13.40
C ASN A 59 9.20 -10.44 -12.41
N ALA A 60 7.99 -10.32 -12.92
CA ALA A 60 6.78 -10.62 -12.16
C ALA A 60 6.52 -12.14 -12.17
N THR A 61 6.35 -12.72 -10.98
CA THR A 61 5.82 -14.07 -10.78
C THR A 61 4.50 -13.93 -10.03
N ASP A 62 3.39 -14.35 -10.63
CA ASP A 62 2.03 -14.20 -10.08
C ASP A 62 1.68 -12.75 -9.69
N GLY A 63 2.24 -11.78 -10.41
CA GLY A 63 2.09 -10.35 -10.15
C GLY A 63 3.11 -9.79 -9.15
N PHE A 64 3.88 -10.60 -8.43
CA PHE A 64 4.93 -10.13 -7.52
C PHE A 64 6.26 -9.97 -8.24
N TYR A 65 6.85 -8.78 -8.16
CA TYR A 65 8.13 -8.48 -8.80
C TYR A 65 9.30 -8.84 -7.88
N HIS A 66 10.12 -9.78 -8.34
CA HIS A 66 11.39 -10.12 -7.70
C HIS A 66 12.51 -9.22 -8.24
N GLY A 67 12.89 -8.21 -7.46
CA GLY A 67 13.92 -7.24 -7.87
C GLY A 67 13.46 -6.32 -9.01
N GLY A 68 14.39 -5.54 -9.54
CA GLY A 68 14.11 -4.53 -10.58
C GLY A 68 13.88 -3.12 -10.04
N ALA A 69 13.89 -2.15 -10.94
CA ALA A 69 13.67 -0.75 -10.59
C ALA A 69 12.21 -0.38 -10.88
N ASN A 70 11.58 0.32 -9.93
CA ASN A 70 10.25 0.90 -10.11
C ASN A 70 10.39 2.32 -10.65
N GLN A 71 9.84 2.57 -11.83
CA GLN A 71 9.95 3.82 -12.58
C GLN A 71 8.58 4.49 -12.69
N GLY A 72 8.53 5.80 -12.43
CA GLY A 72 7.33 6.63 -12.68
C GLY A 72 6.11 6.35 -11.79
N GLY A 73 6.28 5.67 -10.65
CA GLY A 73 5.19 5.48 -9.67
C GLY A 73 4.86 6.77 -8.92
N ALA A 74 3.57 7.05 -8.73
CA ALA A 74 3.11 8.19 -7.93
C ALA A 74 3.13 7.85 -6.45
N LYS A 75 3.70 8.75 -5.62
CA LYS A 75 3.63 8.62 -4.15
C LYS A 75 2.17 8.74 -3.72
N LEU A 76 1.65 7.68 -3.12
CA LEU A 76 0.27 7.64 -2.65
C LEU A 76 0.19 8.12 -1.20
N ILE A 77 0.93 7.46 -0.31
CA ILE A 77 0.90 7.76 1.13
C ILE A 77 2.22 7.37 1.81
N SER A 78 2.63 8.17 2.79
CA SER A 78 3.74 7.87 3.69
C SER A 78 3.20 7.59 5.08
N PHE A 79 3.67 6.52 5.72
CA PHE A 79 3.19 6.11 7.03
C PHE A 79 4.31 5.39 7.81
N GLN A 80 4.28 5.51 9.13
CA GLN A 80 5.14 4.75 10.03
C GLN A 80 4.42 3.50 10.53
N ILE A 81 5.07 2.35 10.61
CA ILE A 81 4.45 1.17 11.25
C ILE A 81 4.62 1.30 12.76
N THR A 82 3.55 1.62 13.49
CA THR A 82 3.58 1.75 14.96
C THR A 82 3.09 0.50 15.67
N ASP A 83 2.24 -0.28 15.01
CA ASP A 83 1.56 -1.45 15.57
C ASP A 83 1.79 -2.67 14.69
N MET A 84 1.49 -3.87 15.22
CA MET A 84 1.58 -5.12 14.46
C MET A 84 0.71 -5.10 13.19
N ILE A 85 -0.40 -4.35 13.22
CA ILE A 85 -1.30 -4.18 12.08
C ILE A 85 -1.49 -2.69 11.85
N THR A 86 -1.18 -2.22 10.64
CA THR A 86 -1.43 -0.83 10.22
C THR A 86 -2.48 -0.82 9.12
N TRP A 87 -3.61 -0.17 9.37
CA TRP A 87 -4.64 0.06 8.37
C TRP A 87 -4.39 1.39 7.66
N LEU A 88 -4.57 1.38 6.34
CA LEU A 88 -4.29 2.55 5.49
C LEU A 88 -5.44 2.70 4.49
N ASN A 89 -5.80 3.95 4.22
CA ASN A 89 -6.62 4.35 3.09
C ASN A 89 -5.98 5.56 2.39
N GLU A 90 -6.62 6.07 1.35
CA GLU A 90 -6.15 7.23 0.59
C GLU A 90 -6.03 8.52 1.43
N SER A 91 -6.68 8.58 2.60
CA SER A 91 -6.62 9.73 3.51
C SER A 91 -5.55 9.63 4.60
N GLY A 92 -4.99 8.45 4.88
CA GLY A 92 -4.13 8.29 6.05
C GLY A 92 -4.00 6.89 6.61
N LYS A 93 -3.32 6.81 7.76
CA LYS A 93 -3.47 5.69 8.69
C LYS A 93 -4.85 5.72 9.33
N THR A 94 -5.50 4.57 9.42
CA THR A 94 -6.75 4.39 10.14
C THR A 94 -6.56 3.41 11.30
N THR A 95 -7.32 3.57 12.37
CA THR A 95 -7.15 2.79 13.61
C THR A 95 -8.15 1.63 13.76
N SER A 96 -8.91 1.29 12.70
CA SER A 96 -9.87 0.18 12.73
C SER A 96 -10.05 -0.41 11.33
N GLY A 97 -9.99 -1.74 11.23
CA GLY A 97 -10.19 -2.53 10.01
C GLY A 97 -11.62 -2.52 9.47
N ASN A 98 -12.47 -1.63 9.97
CA ASN A 98 -13.84 -1.45 9.51
C ASN A 98 -14.11 0.05 9.33
N SER A 99 -14.07 0.53 8.09
CA SER A 99 -14.71 1.80 7.74
C SER A 99 -16.22 1.58 7.83
N GLY A 100 -16.73 1.74 9.05
CA GLY A 100 -18.14 1.61 9.39
C GLY A 100 -18.34 2.18 10.78
N SER A 101 -18.87 3.41 10.82
CA SER A 101 -19.31 4.15 12.01
C SER A 101 -18.22 4.86 12.81
N SER A 102 -18.17 6.20 12.68
CA SER A 102 -18.10 7.16 13.79
C SER A 102 -18.02 8.58 13.22
N GLY A 103 -19.18 9.15 12.90
CA GLY A 103 -19.23 10.50 12.32
C GLY A 103 -20.63 11.03 12.04
N LYS A 104 -21.57 10.90 13.00
CA LYS A 104 -22.76 11.75 13.03
C LYS A 104 -23.05 12.18 14.47
N PRO A 105 -22.73 13.43 14.87
CA PRO A 105 -23.39 14.00 16.04
C PRO A 105 -24.85 14.27 15.67
N MET A 106 -25.76 13.46 16.20
CA MET A 106 -27.19 13.80 16.18
C MET A 106 -27.42 14.90 17.21
N ARG A 107 -27.79 16.08 16.69
CA ARG A 107 -28.36 17.21 17.42
C ARG A 107 -29.40 16.71 18.42
N ARG A 108 -29.31 17.19 19.65
CA ARG A 108 -30.45 17.41 20.53
C ARG A 108 -30.37 18.83 21.06
#